data_AF-A0A6M4A027-F1
#
_entry.id   AF-A0A6M4A027-F1
#
_cell.length_a   1.000
_cell.length_b   1.000
_cell.length_c   1.000
_cell.angle_alpha   90.00
_cell.angle_beta   90.00
_cell.angle_gamma   90.00
#
_symmetry.space_group_name_H-M   'P 1'
#
loop_
_entity.id
_entity.type
_entity.pdbx_description
1 polymer ?
#
loop_
_entity_poly.entity_id
_entity_poly.type
_entity_poly.pdbx_seq_one_letter_code
_entity_poly.pdbx_strand_id
1 'polypeptide(L)'
;MFRSAVGIFFMTVAVSSGVQAATSPAKEQLINRVLQLWHVENIGTTMLQEPVAESLRQSRSLLQGRVSLEKQDAAMKEITQYAKEFFDDATPIVRGSAQKMIPSTVAPILAEKFSEEELRQIIALLESPVKKKFESAIPEMQSALGKKIAQDTGPAINPKLEALKERIGLKMRAAIAP
;
A
#
# COMPACT_ATOMS: atom_id res chain seq x y z
N MET A 1 64.34 -56.58 2.74
CA MET A 1 62.91 -56.95 2.78
C MET A 1 62.15 -55.85 3.53
N PHE A 2 61.05 -55.35 2.95
CA PHE A 2 60.14 -54.27 3.43
C PHE A 2 60.75 -52.86 3.50
N ARG A 3 60.59 -51.93 2.53
CA ARG A 3 59.42 -51.29 1.86
C ARG A 3 58.52 -50.44 2.77
N SER A 4 58.60 -49.11 2.55
CA SER A 4 57.50 -48.13 2.50
C SER A 4 56.77 -47.77 3.82
N ALA A 5 56.21 -46.58 4.04
CA ALA A 5 56.26 -45.27 3.40
C ALA A 5 55.60 -44.27 4.36
N VAL A 6 56.05 -43.02 4.34
CA VAL A 6 55.43 -41.87 4.99
C VAL A 6 54.02 -41.66 4.41
N GLY A 7 53.04 -41.42 5.27
CA GLY A 7 51.67 -41.05 4.89
C GLY A 7 51.11 -40.02 5.86
N ILE A 8 51.44 -38.75 5.64
CA ILE A 8 50.80 -37.61 6.30
C ILE A 8 49.38 -37.51 5.76
N PHE A 9 48.40 -37.67 6.64
CA PHE A 9 46.98 -37.54 6.33
C PHE A 9 46.62 -36.05 6.27
N PHE A 10 46.67 -35.44 5.09
CA PHE A 10 46.07 -34.13 4.84
C PHE A 10 44.56 -34.32 4.63
N MET A 11 43.77 -34.03 5.67
CA MET A 11 42.32 -33.93 5.57
C MET A 11 41.97 -32.60 4.89
N THR A 12 41.63 -32.66 3.59
CA THR A 12 41.16 -31.51 2.83
C THR A 12 39.71 -31.21 3.23
N VAL A 13 39.50 -30.18 4.04
CA VAL A 13 38.17 -29.59 4.23
C VAL A 13 37.84 -28.84 2.95
N ALA A 14 36.92 -29.37 2.14
CA ALA A 14 36.31 -28.64 1.05
C ALA A 14 35.42 -27.55 1.65
N VAL A 15 35.97 -26.34 1.77
CA VAL A 15 35.16 -25.13 2.00
C VAL A 15 34.34 -24.95 0.72
N SER A 16 33.07 -25.31 0.77
CA SER A 16 32.09 -24.89 -0.22
C SER A 16 31.95 -23.38 -0.07
N SER A 17 32.80 -22.64 -0.79
CA SER A 17 32.57 -21.23 -1.05
C SER A 17 31.23 -21.17 -1.77
N GLY A 18 30.15 -20.89 -1.03
CA GLY A 18 28.93 -20.35 -1.61
C GLY A 18 29.34 -19.06 -2.28
N VAL A 19 29.67 -19.15 -3.57
CA VAL A 19 29.79 -17.98 -4.43
C VAL A 19 28.39 -17.39 -4.41
N GLN A 20 28.17 -16.42 -3.53
CA GLN A 20 27.06 -15.50 -3.65
C GLN A 20 27.29 -14.89 -5.02
N ALA A 21 26.59 -15.40 -6.04
CA ALA A 21 26.75 -14.93 -7.40
C ALA A 21 26.51 -13.43 -7.34
N ALA A 22 27.58 -12.65 -7.58
CA ALA A 22 27.46 -11.21 -7.66
C ALA A 22 26.34 -10.92 -8.67
N THR A 23 25.43 -10.00 -8.30
CA THR A 23 24.30 -9.63 -9.16
C THR A 23 24.85 -9.32 -10.55
N SER A 24 24.38 -10.04 -11.57
CA SER A 24 24.82 -9.81 -12.94
C SER A 24 24.39 -8.38 -13.36
N PRO A 25 25.14 -7.69 -14.25
CA PRO A 25 24.70 -6.40 -14.77
C PRO A 25 23.30 -6.45 -15.42
N ALA A 26 22.95 -7.59 -16.04
CA ALA A 26 21.62 -7.82 -16.61
C ALA A 26 20.53 -7.86 -15.52
N LYS A 27 20.80 -8.55 -14.40
CA LYS A 27 19.89 -8.61 -13.27
C LYS A 27 19.72 -7.25 -12.60
N GLU A 28 20.78 -6.46 -12.46
CA GLU A 28 20.70 -5.09 -11.94
C GLU A 28 19.80 -4.19 -12.79
N GLN A 29 19.90 -4.28 -14.12
CA GLN A 29 19.03 -3.53 -15.03
C GLN A 29 17.55 -3.91 -14.85
N LEU A 30 17.25 -5.20 -14.68
CA LEU A 30 15.88 -5.67 -14.43
C LEU A 30 15.36 -5.16 -13.08
N ILE A 31 16.17 -5.23 -12.02
CA ILE A 31 15.82 -4.69 -10.70
C ILE A 31 15.51 -3.20 -10.79
N ASN A 32 16.36 -2.43 -11.46
CA ASN A 32 16.15 -0.99 -11.66
C ASN A 32 14.85 -0.72 -12.42
N ARG A 33 14.53 -1.53 -13.43
CA ARG A 33 13.26 -1.38 -14.16
C ARG A 33 12.05 -1.70 -13.28
N VAL A 34 12.10 -2.75 -12.46
CA VAL A 34 11.05 -3.07 -11.49
C VAL A 34 10.84 -1.90 -10.52
N LEU A 35 11.92 -1.35 -9.95
CA LEU A 35 11.86 -0.24 -9.01
C LEU A 35 11.24 1.02 -9.63
N GLN A 36 11.57 1.33 -10.89
CA GLN A 36 10.98 2.44 -11.64
C GLN A 36 9.47 2.28 -11.88
N LEU A 37 9.02 1.05 -12.13
CA LEU A 37 7.61 0.75 -12.42
C LEU A 37 6.75 0.63 -11.16
N TRP A 38 7.32 0.15 -10.06
CA TRP A 38 6.61 -0.09 -8.82
C TRP A 38 6.41 1.19 -7.98
N HIS A 39 7.19 2.25 -8.23
CA HIS A 39 7.12 3.54 -7.52
C HIS A 39 7.22 3.41 -5.98
N VAL A 40 8.18 2.60 -5.52
CA VAL A 40 8.41 2.26 -4.11
C VAL A 40 8.67 3.49 -3.24
N GLU A 41 9.14 4.58 -3.85
CA GLU A 41 9.36 5.86 -3.19
C GLU A 41 8.08 6.46 -2.56
N ASN A 42 6.89 6.05 -3.01
CA ASN A 42 5.61 6.47 -2.44
C ASN A 42 5.29 5.82 -1.08
N ILE A 43 6.11 4.88 -0.59
CA ILE A 43 6.00 4.40 0.79
C ILE A 43 6.14 5.58 1.77
N GLY A 44 7.10 6.46 1.53
CA GLY A 44 7.31 7.65 2.35
C GLY A 44 6.06 8.55 2.39
N THR A 45 5.38 8.74 1.25
CA THR A 45 4.15 9.55 1.20
C THR A 45 2.98 8.86 1.89
N THR A 46 2.91 7.53 1.83
CA THR A 46 1.87 6.75 2.52
C THR A 46 2.00 6.88 4.04
N MET A 47 3.22 6.92 4.57
CA MET A 47 3.48 7.13 5.99
C MET A 47 2.97 8.49 6.52
N LEU A 48 2.83 9.49 5.64
CA LEU A 48 2.29 10.81 6.00
C LEU A 48 0.76 10.81 6.09
N GLN A 49 0.07 9.87 5.43
CA GLN A 49 -1.38 9.89 5.31
C GLN A 49 -2.07 9.67 6.65
N GLU A 50 -1.65 8.68 7.44
CA GLU A 50 -2.33 8.35 8.69
C GLU A 50 -2.22 9.46 9.75
N PRO A 51 -1.04 10.05 10.03
CA PRO A 51 -0.92 11.14 10.99
C PRO A 51 -1.74 12.39 10.61
N VAL A 52 -1.80 12.71 9.31
CA VAL A 52 -2.58 13.84 8.80
C VAL A 52 -4.08 13.54 8.88
N ALA A 53 -4.50 12.34 8.50
CA ALA A 53 -5.89 11.93 8.59
C ALA A 53 -6.37 11.93 10.05
N GLU A 54 -5.55 11.47 10.99
CA GLU A 54 -5.86 11.51 12.42
C GLU A 54 -5.99 12.95 12.93
N SER A 55 -5.06 13.83 12.56
CA SER A 55 -5.16 15.25 12.89
C SER A 55 -6.48 15.87 12.42
N LEU A 56 -6.87 15.60 11.16
CA LEU A 56 -8.14 16.09 10.60
C LEU A 56 -9.37 15.53 11.33
N ARG A 57 -9.36 14.24 11.69
CA ARG A 57 -10.44 13.61 12.47
C ARG A 57 -10.55 14.25 13.85
N GLN A 58 -9.43 14.43 14.55
CA GLN A 58 -9.38 15.06 15.86
C GLN A 58 -9.90 16.50 15.81
N SER A 59 -9.48 17.29 14.82
CA SER A 59 -9.98 18.66 14.62
C SER A 59 -11.50 18.69 14.47
N ARG A 60 -12.07 17.81 13.63
CA ARG A 60 -13.52 17.74 13.44
C ARG A 60 -14.24 17.35 14.73
N SER A 61 -13.71 16.38 15.48
CA SER A 61 -14.27 15.94 16.76
C SER A 61 -14.25 17.06 17.81
N LEU A 62 -13.18 17.86 17.86
CA LEU A 62 -13.06 18.95 18.82
C LEU A 62 -14.01 20.12 18.53
N LEU A 63 -14.31 20.37 17.25
CA LEU A 63 -15.23 21.45 16.85
C LEU A 63 -16.71 21.04 16.96
N GLN A 64 -17.01 19.74 16.92
CA GLN A 64 -18.38 19.23 16.90
C GLN A 64 -19.15 19.69 18.15
N GLY A 65 -20.28 20.37 17.92
CA GLY A 65 -21.15 20.86 18.99
C GLY A 65 -20.57 22.02 19.83
N ARG A 66 -19.34 22.49 19.53
CA ARG A 66 -18.70 23.61 20.25
C ARG A 66 -18.82 24.94 19.52
N VAL A 67 -19.04 24.92 18.21
CA VAL A 67 -19.21 26.11 17.36
C VAL A 67 -20.41 25.95 16.44
N SER A 68 -20.85 27.05 15.81
CA SER A 68 -21.85 26.98 14.74
C SER A 68 -21.30 26.20 13.53
N LEU A 69 -22.18 25.63 12.72
CA LEU A 69 -21.80 24.88 11.52
C LEU A 69 -20.94 25.71 10.55
N GLU A 70 -21.30 26.98 10.33
CA GLU A 70 -20.51 27.89 9.49
C GLU A 70 -19.07 28.07 9.98
N LYS A 71 -18.89 28.24 11.30
CA LYS A 71 -17.55 28.37 11.91
C LYS A 71 -16.80 27.05 11.86
N GLN A 72 -17.49 25.92 12.04
CA GLN A 72 -16.89 24.59 11.90
C GLN A 72 -16.37 24.39 10.48
N ASP A 73 -17.17 24.71 9.46
CA ASP A 73 -16.80 24.53 8.06
C ASP A 73 -15.65 25.44 7.65
N ALA A 74 -15.68 26.72 8.06
CA ALA A 74 -14.59 27.66 7.80
C ALA A 74 -13.26 27.19 8.42
N ALA A 75 -13.28 26.78 9.70
CA ALA A 75 -12.11 26.24 10.38
C ALA A 75 -11.60 24.95 9.72
N MET A 76 -12.50 24.01 9.38
CA MET A 76 -12.10 22.76 8.74
C MET A 76 -11.52 22.97 7.35
N LYS A 77 -11.98 23.97 6.60
CA LYS A 77 -11.41 24.36 5.30
C LYS A 77 -9.96 24.83 5.46
N GLU A 78 -9.71 25.70 6.43
CA GLU A 78 -8.37 26.21 6.73
C GLU A 78 -7.42 25.10 7.22
N ILE A 79 -7.89 24.24 8.14
CA ILE A 79 -7.10 23.09 8.61
C ILE A 79 -6.77 22.13 7.45
N THR A 80 -7.71 21.92 6.52
CA THR A 80 -7.46 21.10 5.32
C THR A 80 -6.43 21.76 4.39
N GLN A 81 -6.42 23.09 4.31
CA GLN A 81 -5.41 23.84 3.56
C GLN A 81 -4.02 23.66 4.18
N TYR A 82 -3.88 23.74 5.51
CA TYR A 82 -2.60 23.46 6.17
C TYR A 82 -2.12 22.02 5.93
N ALA A 83 -3.04 21.06 5.94
CA ALA A 83 -2.71 19.66 5.61
C ALA A 83 -2.17 19.53 4.17
N LYS A 84 -2.76 20.26 3.21
CA LYS A 84 -2.29 20.31 1.83
C LYS A 84 -0.88 20.90 1.73
N GLU A 85 -0.65 22.05 2.35
CA GLU A 85 0.67 22.71 2.39
C GLU A 85 1.73 21.78 3.01
N PHE A 86 1.40 21.10 4.11
CA PHE A 86 2.25 20.09 4.70
C PHE A 86 2.60 18.97 3.71
N PHE A 87 1.63 18.45 2.95
CA PHE A 87 1.91 17.43 1.93
C PHE A 87 2.82 17.95 0.82
N ASP A 88 2.57 19.18 0.34
CA ASP A 88 3.36 19.80 -0.72
C ASP A 88 4.84 19.94 -0.29
N ASP A 89 5.08 20.31 0.98
CA ASP A 89 6.42 20.44 1.56
C ASP A 89 7.07 19.09 1.93
N ALA A 90 6.31 18.17 2.53
CA ALA A 90 6.83 16.92 3.09
C ALA A 90 7.04 15.83 2.04
N THR A 91 6.22 15.80 0.98
CA THR A 91 6.30 14.81 -0.11
C THR A 91 7.69 14.72 -0.74
N PRO A 92 8.33 15.81 -1.19
CA PRO A 92 9.68 15.73 -1.77
C PRO A 92 10.72 15.24 -0.76
N ILE A 93 10.57 15.56 0.53
CA ILE A 93 11.49 15.13 1.60
C ILE A 93 11.44 13.61 1.76
N VAL A 94 10.23 13.05 1.96
CA VAL A 94 10.08 11.61 2.18
C VAL A 94 10.39 10.80 0.93
N ARG A 95 10.04 11.32 -0.26
CA ARG A 95 10.37 10.70 -1.54
C ARG A 95 11.88 10.68 -1.78
N GLY A 96 12.57 11.80 -1.54
CA GLY A 96 14.02 11.89 -1.66
C GLY A 96 14.75 10.93 -0.69
N SER A 97 14.26 10.82 0.54
CA SER A 97 14.75 9.84 1.50
C SER A 97 14.57 8.41 1.00
N ALA A 98 13.37 8.05 0.53
CA ALA A 98 13.11 6.73 -0.02
C ALA A 98 14.01 6.39 -1.21
N GLN A 99 14.16 7.32 -2.17
CA GLN A 99 15.05 7.16 -3.33
C GLN A 99 16.51 6.90 -2.92
N LYS A 100 16.99 7.59 -1.88
CA LYS A 100 18.34 7.37 -1.33
C LYS A 100 18.49 5.99 -0.68
N MET A 101 17.44 5.48 -0.04
CA MET A 101 17.50 4.23 0.73
C MET A 101 17.18 2.98 -0.09
N ILE A 102 16.41 3.10 -1.18
CA ILE A 102 16.03 1.97 -2.04
C ILE A 102 17.23 1.10 -2.48
N PRO A 103 18.36 1.67 -2.95
CA PRO A 103 19.50 0.86 -3.42
C PRO A 103 20.14 -0.02 -2.34
N SER A 104 20.13 0.42 -1.07
CA SER A 104 20.74 -0.32 0.04
C SER A 104 19.74 -1.19 0.81
N THR A 105 18.44 -1.04 0.57
CA THR A 105 17.38 -1.74 1.32
C THR A 105 16.56 -2.69 0.46
N VAL A 106 15.98 -2.19 -0.64
CA VAL A 106 15.03 -2.97 -1.47
C VAL A 106 15.74 -3.70 -2.60
N ALA A 107 16.71 -3.05 -3.25
CA ALA A 107 17.43 -3.66 -4.38
C ALA A 107 18.13 -4.99 -4.01
N PRO A 108 18.80 -5.13 -2.83
CA PRO A 108 19.39 -6.40 -2.44
C PRO A 108 18.36 -7.50 -2.21
N ILE A 109 17.17 -7.15 -1.69
CA ILE A 109 16.07 -8.12 -1.51
C ILE A 109 15.60 -8.63 -2.87
N LEU A 110 15.44 -7.75 -3.86
CA LEU A 110 15.07 -8.14 -5.22
C LEU A 110 16.16 -9.02 -5.87
N ALA A 111 17.44 -8.70 -5.64
CA ALA A 111 18.56 -9.48 -6.12
C ALA A 111 18.66 -10.88 -5.48
N GLU A 112 18.33 -11.01 -4.21
CA GLU A 112 18.39 -12.29 -3.49
C GLU A 112 17.17 -13.17 -3.79
N LYS A 113 15.97 -12.59 -3.79
CA LYS A 113 14.71 -13.36 -3.79
C LYS A 113 14.19 -13.73 -5.18
N PHE A 114 14.59 -13.02 -6.23
CA PHE A 114 14.04 -13.22 -7.57
C PHE A 114 15.14 -13.54 -8.57
N SER A 115 14.86 -14.44 -9.49
CA SER A 115 15.66 -14.70 -10.68
C SER A 115 15.46 -13.59 -11.74
N GLU A 116 16.34 -13.54 -12.73
CA GLU A 116 16.16 -12.63 -13.88
C GLU A 116 14.83 -12.89 -14.61
N GLU A 117 14.42 -14.15 -14.71
CA GLU A 117 13.18 -14.53 -15.39
C GLU A 117 11.95 -14.04 -14.62
N GLU A 118 11.92 -14.21 -13.30
CA GLU A 118 10.83 -13.69 -12.46
C GLU A 118 10.78 -12.16 -12.49
N LEU A 119 11.93 -11.47 -12.50
CA LEU A 119 11.97 -10.02 -12.64
C LEU A 119 11.37 -9.55 -13.98
N ARG A 120 11.65 -10.26 -15.09
CA ARG A 120 11.01 -9.97 -16.40
C ARG A 120 9.50 -10.16 -16.34
N GLN A 121 9.03 -11.22 -15.69
CA GLN A 121 7.59 -11.47 -15.53
C GLN A 121 6.92 -10.37 -14.68
N ILE A 122 7.58 -9.91 -13.61
CA ILE A 122 7.11 -8.77 -12.81
C ILE A 122 7.02 -7.51 -13.68
N ILE A 123 8.03 -7.20 -14.48
CA ILE A 123 8.02 -6.05 -15.39
C ILE A 123 6.84 -6.14 -16.36
N ALA A 124 6.66 -7.30 -17.01
CA ALA A 124 5.57 -7.51 -17.94
C ALA A 124 4.19 -7.34 -17.27
N LEU A 125 4.04 -7.78 -16.01
CA LEU A 125 2.83 -7.58 -15.22
C LEU A 125 2.59 -6.10 -14.91
N LEU A 126 3.62 -5.36 -14.47
CA LEU A 126 3.53 -3.94 -14.11
C LEU A 126 3.24 -3.05 -15.32
N GLU A 127 3.77 -3.41 -16.50
CA GLU A 127 3.55 -2.68 -17.76
C GLU A 127 2.25 -3.09 -18.47
N SER A 128 1.60 -4.17 -18.04
CA SER A 128 0.50 -4.80 -18.76
C SER A 128 -0.63 -3.81 -19.11
N PRO A 129 -0.85 -3.50 -20.41
CA PRO A 129 -1.97 -2.66 -20.83
C PRO A 129 -3.30 -3.38 -20.61
N VAL A 130 -3.30 -4.71 -20.64
CA VAL A 130 -4.48 -5.52 -20.33
C VAL A 130 -4.86 -5.39 -18.85
N LYS A 131 -3.88 -5.38 -17.93
CA LYS A 131 -4.11 -5.11 -16.52
C LYS A 131 -4.75 -3.73 -16.34
N LYS A 132 -4.19 -2.69 -16.98
CA LYS A 132 -4.75 -1.33 -16.92
C LYS A 132 -6.19 -1.28 -17.46
N LYS A 133 -6.46 -1.94 -18.58
CA LYS A 133 -7.81 -2.06 -19.15
C LYS A 133 -8.77 -2.75 -18.18
N PHE A 134 -8.36 -3.88 -17.61
CA PHE A 134 -9.16 -4.60 -16.62
C PHE A 134 -9.46 -3.74 -15.39
N GLU A 135 -8.45 -3.08 -14.81
CA GLU A 135 -8.63 -2.18 -13.66
C GLU A 135 -9.58 -1.02 -13.97
N SER A 136 -9.48 -0.42 -15.16
CA SER A 136 -10.40 0.64 -15.60
C SER A 136 -11.84 0.18 -15.78
N ALA A 137 -12.07 -1.12 -16.04
CA ALA A 137 -13.40 -1.70 -16.21
C ALA A 137 -14.05 -2.12 -14.88
N ILE A 138 -13.31 -2.19 -13.76
CA ILE A 138 -13.83 -2.61 -12.45
C ILE A 138 -15.05 -1.79 -12.00
N PRO A 139 -15.05 -0.44 -12.06
CA PRO A 139 -16.21 0.35 -11.62
C PRO A 139 -17.48 0.07 -12.44
N GLU A 140 -17.34 -0.16 -13.75
CA GLU A 140 -18.45 -0.52 -14.64
C GLU A 140 -19.02 -1.89 -14.27
N MET A 141 -18.15 -2.89 -14.09
CA MET A 141 -18.55 -4.24 -13.67
C MET A 141 -19.25 -4.23 -12.31
N GLN A 142 -18.71 -3.48 -11.34
CA GLN A 142 -19.31 -3.30 -10.01
C GLN A 142 -20.68 -2.62 -10.08
N SER A 143 -20.82 -1.57 -10.90
CA SER A 143 -22.09 -0.89 -11.13
C SER A 143 -23.13 -1.82 -11.75
N ALA A 144 -22.74 -2.58 -12.77
CA ALA A 144 -23.61 -3.55 -13.44
C ALA A 144 -24.11 -4.64 -12.47
N LEU A 145 -23.20 -5.21 -11.66
CA LEU A 145 -23.56 -6.21 -10.66
C LEU A 145 -24.43 -5.60 -9.55
N GLY A 146 -24.05 -4.44 -9.02
CA GLY A 146 -24.79 -3.75 -7.95
C GLY A 146 -26.23 -3.43 -8.33
N LYS A 147 -26.45 -2.96 -9.58
CA LYS A 147 -27.79 -2.74 -10.13
C LYS A 147 -28.62 -4.03 -10.13
N LYS A 148 -28.04 -5.16 -10.54
CA LYS A 148 -28.74 -6.45 -10.53
C LYS A 148 -29.04 -6.96 -9.13
N ILE A 149 -28.10 -6.84 -8.20
CA ILE A 149 -28.33 -7.18 -6.79
C ILE A 149 -29.47 -6.35 -6.20
N ALA A 150 -29.49 -5.04 -6.43
CA ALA A 150 -30.54 -4.16 -5.91
C ALA A 150 -31.93 -4.51 -6.49
N GLN A 151 -31.98 -4.83 -7.78
CA GLN A 151 -33.21 -5.27 -8.45
C GLN A 151 -33.75 -6.59 -7.87
N ASP A 152 -32.86 -7.56 -7.65
CA ASP A 152 -33.21 -8.90 -7.17
C ASP A 152 -33.59 -8.90 -5.67
N THR A 153 -32.81 -8.21 -4.85
CA THR A 153 -32.95 -8.25 -3.38
C THR A 153 -33.85 -7.15 -2.81
N GLY A 154 -34.12 -6.08 -3.57
CA GLY A 154 -34.93 -4.94 -3.14
C GLY A 154 -36.28 -5.32 -2.52
N PRO A 155 -37.08 -6.21 -3.14
CA PRO A 155 -38.37 -6.63 -2.58
C PRO A 155 -38.27 -7.26 -1.18
N ALA A 156 -37.18 -7.97 -0.88
CA ALA A 156 -36.96 -8.63 0.40
C ALA A 156 -36.29 -7.71 1.44
N ILE A 157 -35.42 -6.79 1.01
CA ILE A 157 -34.58 -5.96 1.88
C ILE A 157 -35.25 -4.63 2.23
N ASN A 158 -35.94 -3.97 1.30
CA ASN A 158 -36.53 -2.65 1.53
C ASN A 158 -37.49 -2.64 2.73
N PRO A 159 -38.41 -3.62 2.92
CA PRO A 159 -39.27 -3.64 4.10
C PRO A 159 -38.50 -3.76 5.42
N LYS A 160 -37.38 -4.51 5.41
CA LYS A 160 -36.52 -4.66 6.59
C LYS A 160 -35.78 -3.37 6.94
N LEU A 161 -35.37 -2.60 5.91
CA LEU A 161 -34.75 -1.29 6.10
C LEU A 161 -35.72 -0.28 6.71
N GLU A 162 -36.97 -0.23 6.25
CA GLU A 162 -37.99 0.66 6.83
C GLU A 162 -38.28 0.30 8.29
N ALA A 163 -38.44 -0.99 8.59
CA ALA A 163 -38.62 -1.46 9.96
C ALA A 163 -37.44 -1.09 10.89
N LEU A 164 -36.21 -1.10 10.36
CA LEU A 164 -35.03 -0.67 11.11
C LEU A 164 -35.07 0.84 11.41
N LYS A 165 -35.36 1.68 10.41
CA LYS A 165 -35.46 3.13 10.58
C LYS A 165 -36.48 3.52 11.64
N GLU A 166 -37.64 2.87 11.64
CA GLU A 166 -38.69 3.11 12.64
C GLU A 166 -38.20 2.79 14.06
N ARG A 167 -37.55 1.64 14.26
CA ARG A 167 -37.00 1.23 15.56
C ARG A 167 -35.93 2.20 16.06
N ILE A 168 -35.04 2.65 15.18
CA ILE A 168 -34.02 3.66 15.51
C ILE A 168 -34.70 4.97 15.95
N GLY A 169 -35.65 5.47 15.16
CA GLY A 169 -36.38 6.71 15.47
C GLY A 169 -37.16 6.64 16.78
N LEU A 170 -37.75 5.48 17.10
CA LEU A 170 -38.40 5.25 18.41
C LEU A 170 -37.38 5.32 19.56
N LYS A 171 -36.23 4.66 19.42
CA LYS A 171 -35.19 4.63 20.45
C LYS A 171 -34.60 6.03 20.69
N MET A 172 -34.36 6.79 19.63
CA MET A 172 -33.86 8.16 19.74
C MET A 172 -34.86 9.07 20.45
N ARG A 173 -36.15 9.02 20.08
CA ARG A 173 -37.20 9.80 20.75
C ARG A 173 -37.29 9.47 22.24
N ALA A 174 -37.23 8.19 22.59
CA ALA A 174 -37.24 7.76 23.99
C ALA A 174 -36.01 8.25 24.78
N ALA A 175 -34.84 8.35 24.15
CA ALA A 175 -33.61 8.81 24.80
C ALA A 175 -33.54 10.33 24.99
N ILE A 176 -34.30 11.11 24.21
CA ILE A 176 -34.35 12.58 24.26
C ILE A 176 -35.54 13.07 25.09
N ALA A 177 -36.51 12.20 25.40
CA ALA A 177 -37.63 12.54 26.27
C ALA A 177 -37.12 12.95 27.67
N PRO A 178 -37.64 14.06 28.24
CA PRO A 178 -37.21 14.60 29.53
C PRO A 178 -37.57 13.70 30.71
#